data_AF-A0A957HPN7-F1
#
_entry.id   AF-A0A957HPN7-F1
#
_cell.length_a   1.000
_cell.length_b   1.000
_cell.length_c   1.000
_cell.angle_alpha   90.00
_cell.angle_beta   90.00
_cell.angle_gamma   90.00
#
_symmetry.space_group_name_H-M   'P 1'
#
loop_
_entity.id
_entity.type
_entity.pdbx_description
1 polymer ?
#
loop_
_entity_poly.entity_id
_entity_poly.type
_entity_poly.pdbx_seq_one_letter_code
_entity_poly.pdbx_strand_id
1 'polypeptide(L)' 'GRLVADIIIELDTQYPGLAAYIVDERGTLRKHVNIFVGGHLIHDRTTLQDPVQEDDQVYIFQALSGG' A
#
# COMPACT_ATOMS: atom_id res chain seq x y z
N GLY A 1 16.24 -0.36 2.38
CA GLY A 1 14.85 0.04 2.15
C GLY A 1 13.92 -1.00 2.70
N ARG A 2 12.71 -0.61 3.09
CA ARG A 2 11.62 -1.52 3.46
C ARG A 2 10.80 -1.88 2.23
N LEU A 3 9.98 -2.91 2.30
CA LEU A 3 9.01 -3.21 1.24
C LEU A 3 7.67 -2.54 1.55
N VAL A 4 6.86 -2.31 0.51
CA VAL A 4 5.48 -1.85 0.70
C VAL A 4 4.69 -2.81 1.60
N ALA A 5 4.90 -4.13 1.46
CA ALA A 5 4.32 -5.14 2.34
C ALA A 5 4.65 -4.88 3.83
N ASP A 6 5.91 -4.57 4.15
CA ASP A 6 6.34 -4.31 5.52
C ASP A 6 5.64 -3.07 6.10
N ILE A 7 5.42 -2.05 5.27
CA ILE A 7 4.75 -0.81 5.67
C ILE A 7 3.29 -1.10 6.03
N ILE A 8 2.59 -1.92 5.25
CA ILE A 8 1.18 -2.26 5.52
C ILE A 8 1.04 -3.06 6.82
N ILE A 9 1.96 -4.00 7.09
CA ILE A 9 1.96 -4.78 8.34
C ILE A 9 2.18 -3.86 9.55
N GLU A 10 3.13 -2.93 9.44
CA GLU A 10 3.40 -1.94 10.49
C GLU A 10 2.20 -1.01 10.71
N LEU A 11 1.58 -0.54 9.63
CA LEU A 11 0.38 0.29 9.69
C LEU A 11 -0.79 -0.43 10.36
N ASP A 12 -0.98 -1.73 10.11
CA ASP A 12 -2.02 -2.52 10.77
C ASP A 12 -1.72 -2.77 12.25
N THR A 13 -0.44 -2.90 12.60
CA THR A 13 -0.01 -3.00 14.01
C THR A 13 -0.34 -1.72 14.78
N GLN A 14 -0.14 -0.56 14.16
CA GLN A 14 -0.46 0.74 14.76
C GLN A 14 -1.96 1.08 14.69
N TYR A 15 -2.63 0.64 13.63
CA TYR A 15 -4.05 0.89 13.34
C TYR A 15 -4.77 -0.42 12.95
N PRO A 16 -5.17 -1.24 13.94
CA PRO A 16 -5.76 -2.55 13.67
C PRO A 16 -6.95 -2.51 12.72
N GLY A 17 -6.88 -3.29 11.64
CA GLY A 17 -7.90 -3.38 10.60
C GLY A 17 -7.63 -2.53 9.36
N LEU A 18 -6.61 -1.66 9.38
CA LEU A 18 -6.22 -0.85 8.24
C LEU A 18 -5.71 -1.71 7.06
N ALA A 19 -4.99 -2.80 7.32
CA ALA A 19 -4.56 -3.69 6.23
C ALA A 19 -5.75 -4.24 5.46
N ALA A 20 -6.85 -4.61 6.13
CA ALA A 20 -8.04 -5.14 5.48
C ALA A 20 -8.72 -4.12 4.53
N TYR A 21 -8.51 -2.82 4.75
CA TYR A 21 -8.94 -1.75 3.83
C TYR A 21 -8.04 -1.63 2.59
N ILE A 22 -6.75 -1.92 2.73
CA ILE A 22 -5.73 -1.72 1.67
C ILE A 22 -5.62 -2.97 0.79
N VAL A 23 -5.49 -4.14 1.41
CA VAL A 23 -5.27 -5.44 0.75
C VAL A 23 -6.43 -6.40 0.98
N ASP A 24 -6.55 -7.40 0.10
CA ASP A 24 -7.46 -8.53 0.31
C ASP A 24 -6.86 -9.59 1.27
N GLU A 25 -7.57 -10.69 1.47
CA GLU A 25 -7.17 -11.77 2.39
C GLU A 25 -5.89 -12.50 1.95
N ARG A 26 -5.41 -12.27 0.71
CA ARG A 26 -4.18 -12.84 0.16
C ARG A 26 -3.02 -11.85 0.21
N GLY A 27 -3.25 -10.63 0.72
CA GLY A 27 -2.26 -9.56 0.72
C GLY A 27 -2.14 -8.81 -0.62
N THR A 28 -3.02 -9.09 -1.59
CA THR A 28 -3.03 -8.41 -2.88
C THR A 28 -3.70 -7.04 -2.75
N LEU A 29 -3.13 -6.01 -3.38
CA LEU A 29 -3.66 -4.65 -3.33
C LEU A 29 -5.06 -4.60 -3.94
N ARG A 30 -6.03 -4.11 -3.17
CA ARG A 30 -7.43 -4.02 -3.63
C ARG A 30 -7.54 -3.17 -4.89
N LYS A 31 -8.42 -3.58 -5.80
CA LYS A 31 -8.61 -2.96 -7.13
C LYS A 31 -8.81 -1.44 -7.09
N HIS A 32 -9.50 -0.93 -6.07
CA HIS A 32 -9.82 0.49 -5.93
C HIS A 32 -8.82 1.26 -5.06
N VAL A 33 -7.72 0.63 -4.64
CA VAL A 33 -6.66 1.26 -3.85
C VAL A 33 -5.40 1.40 -4.71
N ASN A 34 -4.76 2.55 -4.60
CA ASN A 34 -3.49 2.87 -5.23
C ASN A 34 -2.47 3.24 -4.16
N ILE A 35 -1.25 2.74 -4.32
CA ILE A 35 -0.11 3.09 -3.48
C ILE A 35 0.93 3.78 -4.37
N PHE A 36 1.42 4.92 -3.92
CA PHE A 36 2.53 5.63 -4.54
C PHE A 36 3.73 5.63 -3.59
N VAL A 37 4.92 5.37 -4.12
CA VAL A 37 6.20 5.44 -3.40
C VAL A 37 7.08 6.44 -4.14
N GLY A 38 7.57 7.46 -3.43
CA GLY A 38 8.41 8.50 -4.04
C GLY A 38 7.73 9.21 -5.23
N GLY A 39 6.39 9.30 -5.21
CA GLY A 39 5.59 9.90 -6.28
C GLY A 39 5.24 8.97 -7.44
N HIS A 40 5.69 7.72 -7.45
CA HIS A 40 5.40 6.75 -8.51
C HIS A 40 4.44 5.66 -8.04
N LEU A 41 3.50 5.26 -8.91
CA LEU A 41 2.60 4.13 -8.63
C LEU A 41 3.42 2.84 -8.50
N ILE A 42 3.13 2.02 -7.49
CA ILE A 42 3.80 0.73 -7.30
C ILE A 42 3.56 -0.20 -8.50
N HIS A 43 4.55 -1.03 -8.82
CA HIS A 43 4.47 -1.97 -9.93
C HIS A 43 3.84 -3.30 -9.51
N ASP A 44 4.31 -3.88 -8.40
CA ASP A 44 3.86 -5.17 -7.91
C ASP A 44 2.67 -5.00 -6.96
N ARG A 45 1.47 -5.10 -7.53
CA ARG A 45 0.21 -5.05 -6.77
C ARG A 45 -0.15 -6.37 -6.09
N THR A 46 0.58 -7.45 -6.34
CA THR A 46 0.23 -8.79 -5.84
C THR A 46 0.97 -9.13 -4.56
N THR A 47 2.28 -8.92 -4.55
CA THR A 47 3.14 -9.27 -3.40
C THR A 47 3.73 -8.05 -2.69
N LEU A 48 3.54 -6.85 -3.25
CA LEU A 48 3.93 -5.56 -2.66
C LEU A 48 5.42 -5.50 -2.31
N GLN A 49 6.25 -6.06 -3.21
CA GLN A 49 7.71 -6.14 -3.08
C GLN A 49 8.42 -4.88 -3.61
N ASP A 50 7.69 -3.84 -4.04
CA ASP A 50 8.29 -2.55 -4.39
C ASP A 50 9.07 -2.00 -3.19
N PRO A 51 10.35 -1.61 -3.37
CA PRO A 51 11.16 -1.08 -2.29
C PRO A 51 10.80 0.38 -1.98
N VAL A 52 10.89 0.74 -0.71
CA VAL A 52 10.70 2.09 -0.17
C VAL A 52 12.00 2.53 0.49
N GLN A 53 12.55 3.65 0.04
CA GLN A 53 13.73 4.28 0.63
C GLN A 53 13.36 5.11 1.86
N GLU A 54 14.35 5.47 2.66
CA GLU A 54 14.13 6.18 3.93
C GLU A 54 13.46 7.56 3.74
N ASP A 55 13.80 8.25 2.65
CA ASP A 55 13.26 9.58 2.31
C ASP A 55 12.01 9.53 1.41
N ASP A 56 11.54 8.34 1.05
CA ASP A 56 10.35 8.20 0.19
C ASP A 56 9.08 8.49 0.97
N GLN A 57 8.21 9.30 0.36
CA GLN A 57 6.83 9.44 0.83
C GLN A 57 5.95 8.35 0.22
N VAL A 58 5.18 7.69 1.09
CA VAL A 58 4.20 6.68 0.70
C VAL A 58 2.80 7.25 0.82
N TYR A 59 2.06 7.23 -0.28
CA TYR A 59 0.67 7.67 -0.33
C TYR A 59 -0.25 6.49 -0.64
N ILE A 60 -1.35 6.38 0.11
CA ILE A 60 -2.38 5.35 -0.10
C ILE A 60 -3.71 6.06 -0.37
N PHE A 61 -4.28 5.85 -1.55
CA PHE A 61 -5.53 6.48 -1.97
C PHE A 61 -6.53 5.47 -2.47
N GLN A 62 -7.80 5.68 -2.12
CA GLN A 62 -8.92 5.05 -2.82
C GLN A 62 -9.26 5.85 -4.08
N ALA A 63 -9.31 5.17 -5.22
CA ALA A 63 -9.92 5.72 -6.43
C ALA A 63 -11.43 5.84 -6.21
N LEU A 64 -11.88 7.03 -5.84
CA LEU A 64 -13.29 7.40 -5.83
C LEU A 64 -13.66 7.75 -7.28
N SER A 65 -14.50 6.93 -7.93
CA SER A 65 -15.14 7.36 -9.18
C SER A 65 -16.05 8.53 -8.83
N GLY A 66 -15.64 9.74 -9.17
CA GLY A 66 -16.53 10.90 -9.14
C GLY A 66 -17.76 10.61 -10.00
N GLY A 67 -18.93 10.92 -9.45
CA GLY A 67 -20.17 11.02 -10.24
C GLY A 67 -20.14 12.22 -11.16
#